data_AF-A0A6J6END5-F1
#
_entry.id   AF-A0A6J6END5-F1
#
_cell.length_a   1.000
_cell.length_b   1.000
_cell.length_c   1.000
_cell.angle_alpha   90.00
_cell.angle_beta   90.00
_cell.angle_gamma   90.00
#
_symmetry.space_group_name_H-M   'P 1'
#
loop_
_entity.id
_entity.type
_entity.pdbx_description
1 polymer ?
#
loop_
_entity_poly.entity_id
_entity_poly.type
_entity_poly.pdbx_seq_one_letter_code
_entity_poly.pdbx_strand_id
1 'polypeptide(L)'
;MFDGDRPSTVIVARRLTPSVLGQLVALYEHVVHVQGVVWGINSFDQFGVELGKEMALALASDDDAHRGSDPSTHSLLRWFHGSAFGSDGG
;
A
#
# COMPACT_ATOMS: atom_id res chain seq x y z
N MET A 1 -0.56 -36.72 -9.20
CA MET A 1 -1.42 -36.88 -8.01
C MET A 1 -1.78 -35.47 -7.53
N PHE A 2 -3.03 -35.21 -7.17
CA PHE A 2 -3.42 -33.94 -6.53
C PHE A 2 -3.61 -34.23 -5.03
N ASP A 3 -2.71 -33.71 -4.19
CA ASP A 3 -2.56 -34.16 -2.80
C ASP A 3 -3.63 -33.62 -1.81
N GLY A 4 -4.62 -32.86 -2.28
CA GLY A 4 -5.70 -32.34 -1.42
C GLY A 4 -5.21 -31.31 -0.38
N ASP A 5 -5.85 -31.31 0.79
CA ASP A 5 -5.53 -30.49 1.98
C ASP A 5 -5.45 -28.96 1.76
N ARG A 6 -6.36 -28.44 0.93
CA ARG A 6 -6.49 -27.00 0.67
C ARG A 6 -7.78 -26.50 1.30
N PRO A 7 -7.76 -25.99 2.53
CA PRO A 7 -8.95 -25.46 3.16
C PRO A 7 -9.48 -24.27 2.36
N SER A 8 -10.80 -24.19 2.24
CA SER A 8 -11.49 -23.09 1.59
C SER A 8 -12.70 -22.67 2.42
N THR A 9 -13.06 -21.39 2.31
CA THR A 9 -14.29 -20.86 2.88
C THR A 9 -15.20 -20.46 1.74
N VAL A 10 -16.45 -20.93 1.76
CA VAL A 10 -17.45 -20.62 0.75
C VAL A 10 -18.63 -19.91 1.42
N ILE A 11 -18.81 -18.64 1.10
CA ILE A 11 -19.91 -17.81 1.60
C ILE A 11 -20.95 -17.66 0.48
N VAL A 12 -22.19 -18.08 0.74
CA VAL A 12 -23.23 -18.15 -0.29
C VAL A 12 -24.39 -17.21 0.04
N ALA A 13 -24.86 -16.48 -0.97
CA ALA A 13 -26.09 -15.70 -0.91
C ALA A 13 -26.90 -15.89 -2.20
N ARG A 14 -28.23 -15.79 -2.12
CA ARG A 14 -29.11 -15.97 -3.28
C ARG A 14 -28.92 -14.91 -4.38
N ARG A 15 -28.60 -13.68 -3.99
CA ARG A 15 -28.33 -12.54 -4.87
C ARG A 15 -27.51 -11.51 -4.10
N LEU A 16 -26.60 -10.83 -4.79
CA LEU A 16 -25.87 -9.68 -4.25
C LEU A 16 -26.75 -8.42 -4.30
N THR A 17 -27.67 -8.28 -3.34
CA THR A 17 -28.42 -7.04 -3.15
C THR A 17 -27.56 -6.02 -2.38
N PRO A 18 -27.91 -4.71 -2.37
CA PRO A 18 -27.17 -3.72 -1.59
C PRO A 18 -27.04 -4.08 -0.10
N SER A 19 -28.10 -4.66 0.49
CA SER A 19 -28.07 -5.14 1.87
C SER A 19 -27.11 -6.31 2.07
N VAL A 20 -27.12 -7.31 1.16
CA VAL A 20 -26.20 -8.46 1.22
C VAL A 20 -24.75 -8.02 1.02
N LEU A 21 -24.50 -7.08 0.11
CA LEU A 21 -23.17 -6.50 -0.08
C LEU A 21 -22.69 -5.79 1.20
N GLY A 22 -23.55 -4.98 1.83
CA GLY A 22 -23.23 -4.32 3.09
C GLY A 22 -22.89 -5.32 4.21
N GLN A 23 -23.64 -6.43 4.31
CA GLN A 23 -23.35 -7.50 5.27
C GLN A 23 -22.01 -8.19 4.97
N LEU A 24 -21.66 -8.39 3.70
CA LEU A 24 -20.40 -9.00 3.32
C LEU A 24 -19.21 -8.09 3.65
N VAL A 25 -19.33 -6.78 3.41
CA VAL A 25 -18.31 -5.80 3.81
C VAL A 25 -18.17 -5.79 5.33
N ALA A 26 -19.28 -5.65 6.05
CA ALA A 26 -19.29 -5.62 7.51
C ALA A 26 -18.70 -6.91 8.13
N LEU A 27 -18.91 -8.06 7.50
CA LEU A 27 -18.30 -9.32 7.90
C LEU A 27 -16.77 -9.23 7.85
N TYR A 28 -16.19 -8.76 6.75
CA TYR A 28 -14.74 -8.64 6.61
C TYR A 28 -14.14 -7.54 7.51
N GLU A 29 -14.86 -6.43 7.73
CA GLU A 29 -14.46 -5.42 8.73
C GLU A 29 -14.35 -6.04 10.13
N HIS A 30 -15.32 -6.86 10.54
CA HIS A 30 -15.28 -7.53 11.84
C HIS A 30 -14.20 -8.61 11.90
N VAL A 31 -13.94 -9.35 10.82
CA VAL A 31 -12.84 -10.32 10.77
C VAL A 31 -11.50 -9.63 11.02
N VAL A 32 -11.23 -8.52 10.32
CA VAL A 32 -9.99 -7.74 10.49
C VAL A 32 -9.90 -7.16 11.91
N HIS A 33 -11.01 -6.64 12.44
CA HIS A 33 -11.06 -6.14 13.80
C HIS A 33 -10.73 -7.21 14.84
N VAL A 34 -11.39 -8.38 14.77
CA VAL A 34 -11.17 -9.48 15.71
C VAL A 34 -9.74 -10.00 15.62
N GLN A 35 -9.16 -10.11 14.42
CA GLN A 35 -7.75 -10.47 14.24
C GLN A 35 -6.82 -9.46 14.93
N GLY A 36 -7.08 -8.16 14.79
CA GLY A 36 -6.31 -7.13 15.49
C GLY A 36 -6.39 -7.24 17.01
N VAL A 37 -7.60 -7.47 17.55
CA VAL A 37 -7.80 -7.69 18.99
C VAL A 37 -7.05 -8.93 19.47
N VAL A 38 -7.10 -10.04 18.74
CA VAL A 38 -6.37 -11.27 19.07
C VAL A 38 -4.86 -11.05 19.08
N TRP A 39 -4.33 -10.27 18.13
CA TRP A 39 -2.91 -9.97 18.06
C TRP A 39 -2.46 -8.78 18.93
N GLY A 40 -3.39 -8.11 19.62
CA GLY A 40 -3.08 -6.94 20.43
C GLY A 40 -2.55 -5.75 19.61
N ILE A 41 -2.89 -5.67 18.33
CA ILE A 41 -2.52 -4.57 17.44
C ILE A 41 -3.72 -3.68 17.15
N ASN A 42 -3.45 -2.42 16.83
CA ASN A 42 -4.50 -1.47 16.48
C ASN A 42 -4.88 -1.59 15.00
N SER A 43 -6.06 -2.15 14.71
CA SER A 43 -6.59 -2.25 13.34
C SER A 43 -6.97 -0.92 12.70
N PHE A 44 -6.97 0.17 13.47
CA PHE A 44 -7.51 1.46 13.05
C PHE A 44 -6.44 2.56 12.87
N ASP A 45 -5.16 2.28 13.14
CA ASP A 45 -4.07 3.21 12.81
C ASP A 45 -3.37 2.85 11.50
N GLN A 46 -2.60 3.82 10.99
CA GLN A 46 -1.81 3.70 9.77
C GLN A 46 -0.50 4.48 9.90
N PHE A 47 0.24 4.35 11.00
CA PHE A 47 1.48 5.13 11.18
C PHE A 47 2.52 4.89 10.07
N GLY A 48 2.49 3.73 9.42
CA GLY A 48 3.43 3.36 8.35
C GLY A 48 3.37 4.24 7.09
N VAL A 49 2.37 5.10 6.91
CA VAL A 49 2.27 5.97 5.73
C VAL A 49 3.03 7.28 5.87
N GLU A 50 3.34 7.71 7.09
CA GLU A 50 3.81 9.08 7.36
C GLU A 50 5.24 9.31 6.84
N LEU A 51 6.17 8.39 7.11
CA LEU A 51 7.55 8.51 6.62
C LEU A 51 7.59 8.59 5.09
N GLY A 52 6.78 7.79 4.40
CA GLY A 52 6.70 7.81 2.93
C GLY A 52 6.19 9.15 2.39
N LYS A 53 5.19 9.75 3.05
CA LYS A 53 4.68 11.08 2.69
C LYS A 53 5.74 12.16 2.93
N GLU A 54 6.42 12.15 4.07
CA GLU A 54 7.48 13.10 4.41
C GLU A 54 8.65 13.02 3.41
N MET A 55 9.11 11.81 3.10
CA MET A 55 10.18 11.59 2.13
C MET A 55 9.78 12.06 0.73
N ALA A 56 8.56 11.75 0.28
CA ALA A 56 8.07 12.19 -1.03
C ALA A 56 7.99 13.72 -1.13
N LEU A 57 7.54 14.38 -0.06
CA LEU A 57 7.51 15.85 0.01
C LEU A 57 8.92 16.46 -0.02
N ALA A 58 9.86 15.88 0.72
CA ALA A 58 11.25 16.34 0.74
C ALA A 58 11.93 16.20 -0.63
N LEU A 59 11.64 15.11 -1.36
CA LEU A 59 12.13 14.88 -2.72
C LEU A 59 11.49 15.81 -3.76
N ALA A 60 10.27 16.30 -3.50
CA ALA A 60 9.57 17.22 -4.40
C ALA A 60 10.04 18.68 -4.25
N SER A 61 10.72 19.04 -3.16
CA SER A 61 11.30 20.36 -2.94
C SER A 61 12.74 20.47 -3.45
N ASP A 62 13.09 21.57 -4.12
CA ASP A 62 14.29 21.67 -4.95
C ASP A 62 15.65 21.76 -4.18
N ASP A 63 16.64 21.12 -4.81
CA ASP A 63 18.09 20.97 -4.64
C ASP A 63 18.78 20.79 -3.27
N ASP A 64 18.53 21.58 -2.22
CA ASP A 64 19.38 21.49 -1.00
C ASP A 64 18.99 20.32 -0.06
N ALA A 65 17.78 19.78 -0.20
CA ALA A 65 17.26 18.66 0.60
C ALA A 65 17.93 17.31 0.25
N HIS A 66 18.54 17.21 -0.92
CA HIS A 66 19.09 15.95 -1.42
C HIS A 66 20.38 15.55 -0.71
N ARG A 67 21.16 16.49 -0.14
CA ARG A 67 22.50 16.20 0.43
C ARG A 67 22.51 15.18 1.59
N GLY A 68 21.35 14.89 2.19
CA GLY A 68 21.20 13.89 3.26
C GLY A 68 20.73 12.51 2.79
N SER A 69 20.39 12.34 1.51
CA SER A 69 19.87 11.09 0.97
C SER A 69 20.97 10.07 0.72
N ASP A 70 20.62 8.79 0.77
CA ASP A 70 21.58 7.72 0.51
C ASP A 70 22.02 7.68 -0.97
N PRO A 71 23.16 7.02 -1.28
CA PRO A 71 23.70 6.98 -2.64
C PRO A 71 22.77 6.37 -3.69
N SER A 72 21.87 5.44 -3.30
CA SER A 72 20.92 4.82 -4.23
C SER A 72 19.83 5.81 -4.63
N THR A 73 19.26 6.54 -3.67
CA THR A 73 18.27 7.60 -3.92
C THR A 73 18.84 8.70 -4.81
N HIS A 74 20.07 9.15 -4.54
CA HIS A 74 20.75 10.14 -5.39
C HIS A 74 20.98 9.67 -6.83
N SER A 75 21.39 8.42 -7.01
CA SER A 75 21.68 7.87 -8.34
C SER A 75 20.41 7.78 -9.19
N LEU A 76 19.29 7.38 -8.58
CA LEU A 76 17.98 7.32 -9.22
C LEU A 76 17.44 8.69 -9.59
N LEU A 77 17.57 9.69 -8.71
CA LEU A 77 17.18 11.07 -9.01
C LEU A 77 17.96 11.64 -10.19
N ARG A 78 19.30 11.47 -10.20
CA ARG A 78 20.13 11.91 -11.34
C ARG A 78 19.70 11.26 -12.65
N TRP A 79 19.43 9.97 -12.63
CA TRP A 79 18.91 9.27 -13.81
C TRP A 79 17.54 9.80 -14.24
N PHE A 80 16.62 10.03 -13.29
CA PHE A 80 15.27 10.56 -13.57
C PHE A 80 15.32 11.97 -14.17
N HIS A 81 16.11 12.88 -13.58
CA HIS A 81 16.28 14.25 -14.11
C HIS A 81 17.03 14.27 -15.45
N GLY A 82 18.01 13.39 -15.64
CA GLY A 82 18.78 13.29 -16.89
C GLY A 82 18.01 12.62 -18.04
N SER A 83 17.08 11.70 -17.74
CA SER A 83 16.22 11.06 -18.73
C SER A 83 14.98 11.89 -19.07
N ALA A 84 14.49 12.73 -18.14
CA ALA A 84 13.39 13.67 -18.37
C ALA A 84 13.72 14.82 -19.35
N PHE A 85 15.00 15.01 -19.70
CA PHE A 85 15.48 15.98 -20.70
C PHE A 85 16.11 15.32 -21.95
N GLY A 86 15.68 14.11 -22.28
CA GLY A 86 16.20 13.30 -23.38
C GLY A 86 15.23 13.05 -24.54
N SER A 87 14.41 14.03 -24.93
CA SER A 87 13.73 14.03 -26.25
C SER A 87 13.35 15.46 -26.68
N ASP A 88 14.31 16.21 -27.23
CA ASP A 88 14.14 17.04 -28.42
C ASP A 88 15.41 17.85 -28.68
N GLY A 89 16.04 17.61 -29.84
CA GLY A 89 17.02 18.51 -30.45
C GLY A 89 18.38 17.90 -30.76
N GLY A 90 18.53 17.34 -31.97
CA GLY A 90 19.82 17.02 -32.61
C GLY A 90 19.83 15.71 -33.37
#